data_AF-A0A1I0T7X1-F1
#
_entry.id   AF-A0A1I0T7X1-F1
#
_cell.length_a   1.000
_cell.length_b   1.000
_cell.length_c   1.000
_cell.angle_alpha   90.00
_cell.angle_beta   90.00
_cell.angle_gamma   90.00
#
_symmetry.space_group_name_H-M   'P 1'
#
loop_
_entity.id
_entity.type
_entity.pdbx_description
1 polymer ?
#
loop_
_entity_poly.entity_id
_entity_poly.type
_entity_poly.pdbx_seq_one_letter_code
_entity_poly.pdbx_strand_id
1 'polypeptide(L)' 'MNICFTASRLMKVSEVRRLCKEMRENQALLMATELKAKEELYKRFLQKEKTASA' A
#
# COMPACT_ATOMS: atom_id res chain seq x y z
N MET A 1 -1.83 -5.65 -17.21
CA MET A 1 -0.91 -4.91 -16.31
C MET A 1 0.05 -5.92 -15.71
N ASN A 2 1.29 -6.02 -16.22
CA ASN A 2 2.30 -6.92 -15.65
C ASN A 2 2.93 -6.24 -14.43
N ILE A 3 2.38 -6.52 -13.23
CA ILE A 3 2.98 -6.08 -11.98
C ILE A 3 4.19 -6.97 -11.71
N CYS A 4 5.36 -6.57 -12.22
CA CYS A 4 6.61 -7.21 -11.88
C CYS A 4 7.05 -6.71 -10.50
N PHE A 5 6.98 -7.59 -9.49
CA PHE A 5 7.53 -7.31 -8.17
C PHE A 5 9.05 -7.45 -8.23
N THR A 6 9.74 -6.32 -8.42
CA THR A 6 11.19 -6.29 -8.32
C THR A 6 11.61 -6.49 -6.86
N ALA A 7 12.73 -7.19 -6.62
CA ALA A 7 13.21 -7.46 -5.26
C ALA A 7 13.41 -6.18 -4.42
N SER A 8 13.72 -5.05 -5.08
CA SER A 8 13.82 -3.73 -4.46
C SER A 8 12.49 -3.15 -3.93
N ARG A 9 11.35 -3.66 -4.39
CA ARG A 9 10.01 -3.19 -4.03
C ARG A 9 9.29 -4.11 -3.03
N LEU A 10 9.91 -5.22 -2.67
CA LEU A 10 9.40 -6.17 -1.68
C LEU A 10 10.03 -5.90 -0.32
N MET A 11 9.21 -5.77 0.72
CA MET A 11 9.71 -5.76 2.10
C MET A 11 10.29 -7.12 2.48
N LYS A 12 11.32 -7.13 3.33
CA LYS A 12 11.86 -8.39 3.86
C LYS A 12 10.84 -9.04 4.78
N VAL A 13 10.86 -10.37 4.84
CA VAL A 13 9.94 -11.15 5.71
C VAL A 13 10.04 -10.74 7.17
N SER A 14 11.24 -10.44 7.67
CA SER A 14 11.47 -9.96 9.04
C SER A 14 10.78 -8.62 9.31
N GLU A 15 10.82 -7.70 8.34
CA GLU A 15 10.20 -6.38 8.43
C GLU A 15 8.66 -6.50 8.41
N VAL A 16 8.12 -7.36 7.53
CA VAL A 16 6.69 -7.66 7.49
C VAL A 16 6.21 -8.22 8.83
N ARG A 17 6.93 -9.18 9.40
CA ARG A 17 6.59 -9.76 10.71
C ARG A 17 6.58 -8.71 11.82
N ARG A 18 7.57 -7.80 11.83
CA ARG A 18 7.66 -6.72 12.81
C ARG A 18 6.47 -5.76 12.66
N LEU A 19 6.18 -5.33 11.44
CA LEU A 19 5.08 -4.44 11.14
C LEU A 19 3.72 -5.03 11.55
N CYS A 20 3.47 -6.31 11.23
CA CYS A 20 2.25 -6.99 11.64
C CYS A 20 2.12 -7.18 13.15
N LYS A 21 3.23 -7.18 13.90
CA LYS A 21 3.21 -7.18 15.36
C LYS A 21 2.81 -5.80 15.87
N GLU A 22 3.48 -4.75 15.41
CA GLU A 22 3.20 -3.35 15.77
C GLU A 22 1.74 -2.95 15.49
N MET A 23 1.18 -3.37 14.34
CA MET A 23 -0.22 -3.09 14.00
C MET A 23 -1.24 -3.86 14.85
N ARG A 24 -0.89 -5.06 15.32
CA ARG A 24 -1.76 -5.83 16.23
C ARG A 24 -1.78 -5.24 17.64
N GLU A 25 -0.65 -4.69 18.07
CA GLU A 25 -0.52 -4.04 19.37
C GLU A 25 -1.09 -2.61 19.37
N ASN A 26 -1.18 -1.96 18.20
CA ASN A 26 -1.73 -0.63 18.04
C ASN A 26 -2.77 -0.54 16.92
N GLN A 27 -4.04 -0.60 17.30
CA GLN A 27 -5.17 -0.56 16.37
C GLN A 27 -5.34 0.80 15.65
N ALA A 28 -4.85 1.90 16.24
CA ALA A 28 -4.88 3.20 15.58
C ALA A 28 -3.92 3.25 14.38
N LEU A 29 -2.76 2.61 14.50
CA LEU A 29 -1.79 2.48 13.41
C LEU A 29 -2.40 1.72 12.23
N LEU A 30 -3.16 0.65 12.52
CA LEU A 30 -3.85 -0.12 11.49
C LEU A 30 -4.84 0.75 10.70
N MET A 31 -5.73 1.47 11.39
CA MET A 31 -6.72 2.34 10.74
C MET A 31 -6.09 3.46 9.92
N ALA A 32 -5.03 4.09 10.43
CA ALA A 32 -4.29 5.12 9.69
C ALA A 32 -3.64 4.55 8.42
N THR A 33 -3.10 3.34 8.50
CA THR A 33 -2.46 2.67 7.36
C THR A 33 -3.49 2.31 6.28
N GLU A 34 -4.66 1.82 6.67
CA GLU A 34 -5.75 1.54 5.74
C GLU A 34 -6.24 2.79 5.02
N LEU A 35 -6.42 3.89 5.76
CA LEU A 35 -6.88 5.15 5.19
C LEU A 35 -5.90 5.66 4.13
N LYS A 36 -4.60 5.65 4.46
CA LYS A 36 -3.54 6.06 3.54
C LYS A 36 -3.48 5.17 2.29
N ALA A 37 -3.62 3.86 2.45
CA ALA A 37 -3.65 2.92 1.32
C ALA A 37 -4.84 3.18 0.40
N LYS A 38 -6.03 3.47 0.96
CA LYS A 38 -7.22 3.83 0.19
C LYS A 38 -7.02 5.14 -0.59
N GLU A 39 -6.45 6.17 0.02
CA GLU A 39 -6.15 7.42 -0.66
C GLU A 39 -5.17 7.25 -1.83
N GLU A 40 -4.10 6.46 -1.64
CA GLU A 40 -3.13 6.19 -2.71
C GLU A 40 -3.77 5.42 -3.86
N LEU A 41 -4.60 4.42 -3.56
CA LEU A 41 -5.35 3.69 -4.58
C LEU A 41 -6.29 4.63 -5.33
N TYR A 42 -7.06 5.46 -4.63
CA TYR A 42 -7.98 6.42 -5.23
C TYR A 42 -7.25 7.40 -6.15
N LYS A 43 -6.11 7.97 -5.71
CA LYS A 43 -5.25 8.83 -6.54
C LYS A 43 -4.76 8.11 -7.80
N ARG A 44 -4.36 6.85 -7.70
CA ARG A 44 -3.91 6.04 -8.86
C ARG A 44 -5.06 5.75 -9.83
N PHE A 45 -6.27 5.50 -9.34
CA PHE A 45 -7.45 5.28 -10.19
C PHE A 45 -7.87 6.57 -10.91
N LEU A 46 -7.94 7.70 -10.21
CA LEU A 46 -8.19 9.02 -10.80
C LEU A 46 -7.17 9.41 -11.87
N GLN A 47 -5.89 9.13 -11.63
CA GLN A 47 -4.85 9.39 -12.62
C GLN A 47 -5.03 8.54 -13.88
N LYS A 48 -5.42 7.26 -13.73
CA LYS A 48 -5.72 6.38 -14.87
C LYS A 48 -6.91 6.86 -15.70
N GLU A 49 -7.98 7.32 -15.06
CA GLU A 49 -9.15 7.84 -15.80
C GLU A 49 -8.78 9.08 -16.63
N LYS A 50 -7.95 9.98 -16.09
CA LYS A 50 -7.42 11.15 -16.82
C LYS A 50 -6.49 10.78 -17.98
N THR A 51 -5.77 9.67 -17.90
CA THR A 51 -4.90 9.20 -19.01
C THR A 51 -5.64 8.37 -20.05
N ALA A 52 -6.80 7.80 -19.71
CA ALA A 52 -7.64 7.04 -20.64
C ALA A 52 -8.60 7.91 -21.46
N SER A 53 -8.79 9.17 -21.06
CA SER A 53 -9.68 10.15 -21.70
C SER A 53 -8.93 11.22 -22.52
N ALA A 54 -7.61 11.10 -22.69
CA ALA A 54 -6.75 11.92 -23.53
C ALA A 54 -6.17 11.07 -24.66
#